data_AF-A0A1Q8Q591-F1
#
_entry.id   AF-A0A1Q8Q591-F1
#
_cell.length_a   1.000
_cell.length_b   1.000
_cell.length_c   1.000
_cell.angle_alpha   90.00
_cell.angle_beta   90.00
_cell.angle_gamma   90.00
#
_symmetry.space_group_name_H-M   'P 1'
#
loop_
_entity.id
_entity.type
_entity.pdbx_description
1 polymer ?
#
loop_
_entity_poly.entity_id
_entity_poly.type
_entity_poly.pdbx_seq_one_letter_code
_entity_poly.pdbx_strand_id
1 'polypeptide(L)'
;MATGMDTESIVKSLMDAERIPLMKMEREKQTLEWKQDDYREMNIKLKNLFDSADPLRLEGTFKVSAPPTDLEVDGIIAKIKKFVDTYNEVTVSINGKINEDRYADYQPLTNDQRDAMSDKQAERWDAKARSGMLKNDSMLRGILTEMRSELSIPLAGATNTNFDTLSEIGISVKGSYQENGKLTLDESKLCAAIKSNPAEVKELFTKAGTTTDGTGIAKRVLDTLGDCEFPFRAGHPACPSVHASENKGRLHAKERIRL
;
A
#
# COMPACT_ATOMS: atom_id res chain seq x y z
N MET A 1 -33.59 -58.74 14.86
CA MET A 1 -33.56 -57.44 14.16
C MET A 1 -32.65 -56.52 14.95
N ALA A 2 -31.35 -56.63 14.73
CA ALA A 2 -30.28 -55.87 15.39
C ALA A 2 -29.09 -55.88 14.42
N THR A 3 -28.24 -54.85 14.44
CA THR A 3 -26.95 -54.66 13.72
C THR A 3 -26.91 -53.86 12.39
N GLY A 4 -28.03 -53.49 11.76
CA GLY A 4 -28.00 -52.66 10.54
C GLY A 4 -27.79 -51.15 10.77
N MET A 5 -28.29 -50.62 11.90
CA MET A 5 -28.22 -49.19 12.23
C MET A 5 -26.86 -48.78 12.82
N ASP A 6 -26.19 -49.68 13.54
CA ASP A 6 -24.86 -49.44 14.11
C ASP A 6 -23.76 -49.46 13.05
N THR A 7 -23.87 -50.29 12.02
CA THR A 7 -22.88 -50.34 10.93
C THR A 7 -22.94 -49.10 10.05
N GLU A 8 -24.13 -48.60 9.72
CA GLU A 8 -24.29 -47.34 8.99
C GLU A 8 -23.76 -46.14 9.78
N SER A 9 -24.02 -46.08 11.10
CA SER A 9 -23.49 -45.03 11.97
C SER A 9 -21.96 -45.10 12.11
N ILE A 10 -21.40 -46.30 12.26
CA ILE A 10 -19.95 -46.51 12.35
C ILE A 10 -19.28 -46.17 11.02
N VAL A 11 -19.80 -46.65 9.89
CA VAL A 11 -19.27 -46.35 8.54
C VAL A 11 -19.36 -44.85 8.25
N LYS A 12 -20.48 -44.19 8.60
CA LYS A 12 -20.60 -42.73 8.48
C LYS A 12 -19.58 -42.00 9.35
N SER A 13 -19.42 -42.39 10.61
CA SER A 13 -18.41 -41.79 11.50
C SER A 13 -16.97 -42.00 11.02
N LEU A 14 -16.69 -43.15 10.39
CA LEU A 14 -15.38 -43.46 9.81
C LEU A 14 -15.14 -42.65 8.53
N MET A 15 -16.15 -42.52 7.67
CA MET A 15 -16.08 -41.66 6.49
C MET A 15 -15.94 -40.18 6.86
N ASP A 16 -16.65 -39.72 7.89
CA ASP A 16 -16.53 -38.35 8.41
C ASP A 16 -15.13 -38.11 8.99
N ALA A 17 -14.58 -39.08 9.72
CA ALA A 17 -13.21 -39.02 10.24
C ALA A 17 -12.14 -39.00 9.14
N GLU A 18 -12.29 -39.84 8.11
CA GLU A 18 -11.40 -39.91 6.94
C GLU A 18 -11.49 -38.66 6.04
N ARG A 19 -12.62 -37.92 6.08
CA ARG A 19 -12.78 -36.64 5.37
C ARG A 19 -12.14 -35.46 6.10
N ILE A 20 -11.76 -35.57 7.37
CA ILE A 20 -11.16 -34.47 8.15
C ILE A 20 -9.96 -33.81 7.44
N PRO A 21 -8.98 -34.57 6.91
CA PRO A 21 -7.84 -33.98 6.21
C PRO A 21 -8.28 -33.19 4.97
N LEU A 22 -9.24 -33.72 4.22
CA LEU A 22 -9.78 -33.07 3.02
C LEU A 22 -10.51 -31.76 3.39
N MET A 23 -11.39 -31.79 4.39
CA MET A 23 -12.09 -30.60 4.87
C MET A 23 -11.11 -29.51 5.33
N LYS A 24 -10.02 -29.90 6.01
CA LYS A 24 -8.97 -28.97 6.41
C LYS A 24 -8.29 -28.34 5.20
N MET A 25 -7.95 -29.13 4.19
CA MET A 25 -7.36 -28.61 2.94
C MET A 25 -8.30 -27.68 2.18
N GLU A 26 -9.59 -28.00 2.10
CA GLU A 26 -10.60 -27.12 1.48
C GLU A 26 -10.66 -25.75 2.17
N ARG A 27 -10.70 -25.75 3.51
CA ARG A 27 -10.70 -24.51 4.30
C ARG A 27 -9.42 -23.72 4.16
N GLU A 28 -8.28 -24.39 4.20
CA GLU A 28 -6.97 -23.75 3.99
C GLU A 28 -6.88 -23.12 2.61
N LYS A 29 -7.32 -23.85 1.57
CA LYS A 29 -7.39 -23.33 0.19
C LYS A 29 -8.28 -22.08 0.13
N GLN A 30 -9.49 -22.14 0.67
CA GLN A 30 -10.41 -21.01 0.68
C GLN A 30 -9.83 -19.79 1.42
N THR A 31 -9.17 -20.03 2.56
CA THR A 31 -8.51 -18.97 3.34
C THR A 31 -7.38 -18.32 2.55
N LEU A 32 -6.57 -19.12 1.85
CA LEU A 32 -5.48 -18.63 1.00
C LEU A 32 -6.02 -17.80 -0.17
N GLU A 33 -7.09 -18.26 -0.82
CA GLU A 33 -7.75 -17.51 -1.89
C GLU A 33 -8.25 -16.16 -1.39
N TRP A 34 -8.95 -16.11 -0.26
CA TRP A 34 -9.41 -14.84 0.33
C TRP A 34 -8.25 -13.90 0.70
N LYS A 35 -7.17 -14.45 1.26
CA LYS A 35 -5.98 -13.66 1.57
C LYS A 35 -5.32 -13.11 0.30
N GLN A 36 -5.23 -13.91 -0.77
CA GLN A 36 -4.72 -13.46 -2.07
C GLN A 36 -5.60 -12.38 -2.69
N ASP A 37 -6.93 -12.50 -2.59
CA ASP A 37 -7.86 -11.49 -3.08
C ASP A 37 -7.71 -10.17 -2.34
N ASP A 38 -7.55 -10.21 -1.01
CA ASP A 38 -7.33 -9.01 -0.22
C ASP A 38 -6.00 -8.32 -0.59
N TYR A 39 -4.91 -9.08 -0.80
CA TYR A 39 -3.66 -8.49 -1.31
C TYR A 39 -3.79 -7.96 -2.72
N ARG A 40 -4.53 -8.65 -3.61
CA ARG A 40 -4.76 -8.17 -4.98
C ARG A 40 -5.48 -6.83 -4.95
N GLU A 41 -6.48 -6.67 -4.08
CA GLU A 41 -7.17 -5.41 -3.88
C GLU A 41 -6.20 -4.31 -3.42
N MET A 42 -5.32 -4.60 -2.44
CA MET A 42 -4.33 -3.64 -1.98
C MET A 42 -3.32 -3.27 -3.09
N ASN A 43 -2.88 -4.24 -3.88
CA ASN A 43 -1.95 -4.01 -4.99
C ASN A 43 -2.56 -3.13 -6.07
N ILE A 44 -3.85 -3.28 -6.38
CA ILE A 44 -4.55 -2.37 -7.31
C ILE A 44 -4.54 -0.94 -6.77
N LYS A 45 -4.76 -0.74 -5.48
CA LYS A 45 -4.75 0.60 -4.87
C LYS A 45 -3.34 1.20 -4.86
N LEU A 46 -2.32 0.41 -4.54
CA LEU A 46 -0.91 0.83 -4.62
C LEU A 46 -0.51 1.18 -6.05
N LYS A 47 -0.96 0.40 -7.04
CA LYS A 47 -0.76 0.72 -8.46
C LYS A 47 -1.45 2.03 -8.85
N ASN A 48 -2.67 2.28 -8.40
CA ASN A 48 -3.36 3.54 -8.68
C ASN A 48 -2.62 4.75 -8.07
N LEU A 49 -2.02 4.55 -6.89
CA LEU A 49 -1.16 5.56 -6.28
C LEU A 49 0.11 5.78 -7.10
N PHE A 50 0.78 4.71 -7.53
CA PHE A 50 1.91 4.78 -8.45
C PHE A 50 1.55 5.55 -9.73
N ASP A 51 0.45 5.18 -10.39
CA ASP A 51 -0.04 5.80 -11.62
C ASP A 51 -0.39 7.29 -11.42
N SER A 52 -0.80 7.69 -10.22
CA SER A 52 -1.06 9.10 -9.87
C SER A 52 0.21 9.91 -9.55
N ALA A 53 1.25 9.26 -9.03
CA ALA A 53 2.54 9.88 -8.70
C ALA A 53 3.47 9.97 -9.92
N ASP A 54 3.35 9.04 -10.88
CA ASP A 54 4.23 8.95 -12.06
C ASP A 54 4.35 10.26 -12.85
N PRO A 55 3.25 10.99 -13.16
CA PRO A 55 3.36 12.27 -13.87
C PRO A 55 4.17 13.32 -13.10
N LEU A 56 4.19 13.27 -11.76
CA LEU A 56 4.86 14.25 -10.92
C LEU A 56 6.39 14.09 -10.94
N ARG A 57 6.95 12.99 -11.44
CA ARG A 57 8.42 12.88 -11.61
C ARG A 57 8.93 13.59 -12.86
N LEU A 58 8.03 13.96 -13.77
CA LEU A 58 8.39 14.53 -15.06
C LEU A 58 8.47 16.05 -14.96
N GLU A 59 9.63 16.63 -15.32
CA GLU A 59 9.80 18.09 -15.37
C GLU A 59 8.74 18.78 -16.24
N GLY A 60 8.34 18.13 -17.34
CA GLY A 60 7.31 18.64 -18.25
C GLY A 60 5.94 18.84 -17.61
N THR A 61 5.64 18.16 -16.51
CA THR A 61 4.39 18.36 -15.76
C THR A 61 4.29 19.75 -15.15
N PHE A 62 5.42 20.34 -14.78
CA PHE A 62 5.49 21.66 -14.12
C PHE A 62 5.91 22.77 -15.09
N LYS A 63 5.95 22.49 -16.39
CA LYS A 63 6.26 23.52 -17.39
C LYS A 63 5.09 24.50 -17.50
N VAL A 64 5.38 25.77 -17.26
CA VAL A 64 4.43 26.88 -17.35
C VAL A 64 5.00 28.02 -18.18
N SER A 65 4.14 28.86 -18.72
CA SER A 65 4.52 30.12 -19.36
C SER A 65 5.00 31.17 -18.34
N ALA A 66 5.63 32.25 -18.81
CA ALA A 66 6.08 33.38 -17.97
C ALA A 66 5.38 34.67 -18.44
N PRO A 67 4.31 35.14 -17.76
CA PRO A 67 3.72 34.62 -16.51
C PRO A 67 2.87 33.35 -16.71
N PRO A 68 2.72 32.49 -15.68
CA PRO A 68 1.89 31.28 -15.76
C PRO A 68 0.41 31.64 -16.01
N THR A 69 -0.25 30.86 -16.86
CA THR A 69 -1.71 30.98 -17.06
C THR A 69 -2.47 30.19 -16.02
N ASP A 70 -3.71 30.59 -15.71
CA ASP A 70 -4.56 29.87 -14.75
C ASP A 70 -4.80 28.41 -15.17
N LEU A 71 -4.98 28.15 -16.48
CA LEU A 71 -5.18 26.79 -17.00
C LEU A 71 -3.96 25.88 -16.75
N GLU A 72 -2.74 26.40 -16.89
CA GLU A 72 -1.52 25.64 -16.61
C GLU A 72 -1.40 25.32 -15.12
N VAL A 73 -1.70 26.31 -14.27
CA VAL A 73 -1.68 26.17 -12.80
C VAL A 73 -2.72 25.13 -12.35
N ASP A 74 -3.95 25.24 -12.85
CA ASP A 74 -5.04 24.30 -12.53
C ASP A 74 -4.70 22.87 -12.97
N GLY A 75 -4.03 22.72 -14.13
CA GLY A 75 -3.57 21.42 -14.60
C GLY A 75 -2.52 20.77 -13.69
N ILE A 76 -1.65 21.56 -13.05
CA ILE A 76 -0.67 21.07 -12.07
C ILE A 76 -1.37 20.72 -10.76
N ILE A 77 -2.24 21.61 -10.25
CA ILE A 77 -3.03 21.39 -9.03
C ILE A 77 -3.85 20.10 -9.15
N ALA A 78 -4.51 19.87 -10.29
CA ALA A 78 -5.31 18.67 -10.52
C ALA A 78 -4.49 17.37 -10.40
N LYS A 79 -3.25 17.34 -10.91
CA LYS A 79 -2.37 16.17 -10.81
C LYS A 79 -1.90 15.95 -9.38
N ILE A 80 -1.48 17.01 -8.69
CA ILE A 80 -1.05 16.93 -7.29
C ILE A 80 -2.22 16.50 -6.38
N LYS A 81 -3.41 17.07 -6.61
CA LYS A 81 -4.64 16.68 -5.90
C LYS A 81 -4.98 15.21 -6.12
N LYS A 82 -4.94 14.74 -7.36
CA LYS A 82 -5.16 13.32 -7.66
C LYS A 82 -4.21 12.41 -6.88
N PHE A 83 -2.92 12.78 -6.78
CA PHE A 83 -1.95 12.05 -5.96
C PHE A 83 -2.29 12.08 -4.46
N VAL A 84 -2.68 13.23 -3.92
CA VAL A 84 -3.08 13.37 -2.51
C VAL A 84 -4.31 12.52 -2.20
N ASP A 85 -5.30 12.52 -3.09
CA ASP A 85 -6.54 11.77 -2.94
C ASP A 85 -6.29 10.25 -2.97
N THR A 86 -5.53 9.75 -3.96
CA THR A 86 -5.17 8.32 -4.05
C THR A 86 -4.30 7.87 -2.88
N TYR A 87 -3.38 8.71 -2.40
CA TYR A 87 -2.60 8.44 -1.19
C TYR A 87 -3.52 8.23 0.02
N ASN A 88 -4.49 9.12 0.19
CA ASN A 88 -5.45 9.05 1.29
C ASN A 88 -6.35 7.81 1.17
N GLU A 89 -6.80 7.44 -0.03
CA GLU A 89 -7.57 6.22 -0.28
C GLU A 89 -6.79 4.94 0.06
N VAL A 90 -5.52 4.84 -0.37
CA VAL A 90 -4.62 3.74 -0.02
C VAL A 90 -4.44 3.68 1.49
N THR A 91 -4.17 4.83 2.12
CA THR A 91 -3.97 4.93 3.56
C THR A 91 -5.18 4.42 4.32
N VAL A 92 -6.40 4.85 3.96
CA VAL A 92 -7.65 4.36 4.57
C VAL A 92 -7.82 2.86 4.36
N SER A 93 -7.58 2.39 3.14
CA SER A 93 -7.80 0.99 2.77
C SER A 93 -6.86 0.04 3.52
N ILE A 94 -5.57 0.36 3.55
CA ILE A 94 -4.59 -0.43 4.29
C ILE A 94 -4.91 -0.40 5.78
N ASN A 95 -5.11 0.80 6.37
CA ASN A 95 -5.45 0.91 7.79
C ASN A 95 -6.74 0.16 8.15
N GLY A 96 -7.74 0.16 7.26
CA GLY A 96 -8.95 -0.63 7.44
C GLY A 96 -8.66 -2.13 7.53
N LYS A 97 -7.86 -2.67 6.61
CA LYS A 97 -7.53 -4.10 6.56
C LYS A 97 -6.60 -4.55 7.70
N ILE A 98 -5.59 -3.75 8.05
CA ILE A 98 -4.62 -4.13 9.10
C ILE A 98 -5.18 -4.00 10.53
N ASN A 99 -6.20 -3.16 10.72
CA ASN A 99 -6.85 -2.94 12.01
C ASN A 99 -8.22 -3.62 12.12
N GLU A 100 -8.66 -4.36 11.10
CA GLU A 100 -9.93 -5.08 11.11
C GLU A 100 -10.00 -6.09 12.27
N ASP A 101 -11.18 -6.25 12.86
CA ASP A 101 -11.40 -7.29 13.86
C ASP A 101 -11.38 -8.68 13.21
N ARG A 102 -10.87 -9.66 13.96
CA ARG A 102 -10.75 -11.05 13.49
C ARG A 102 -11.67 -11.94 14.30
N TYR A 103 -12.67 -12.53 13.64
CA TYR A 103 -13.53 -13.55 14.24
C TYR A 103 -12.91 -14.94 14.10
N ALA A 104 -11.99 -15.30 15.01
CA ALA A 104 -11.20 -16.54 14.94
C ALA A 104 -12.02 -17.84 14.96
N ASP A 105 -13.22 -17.81 15.57
CA ASP A 105 -14.10 -19.00 15.67
C ASP A 105 -14.82 -19.34 14.35
N TYR A 106 -14.77 -18.45 13.36
CA TYR A 106 -15.42 -18.63 12.07
C TYR A 106 -14.40 -19.18 11.08
N GLN A 107 -14.54 -20.47 10.78
CA GLN A 107 -13.76 -21.13 9.74
C GLN A 107 -14.50 -21.05 8.40
N PRO A 108 -13.80 -21.08 7.26
CA PRO A 108 -14.45 -21.21 5.96
C PRO A 108 -15.38 -22.43 5.93
N LEU A 109 -16.53 -22.27 5.28
CA LEU A 109 -17.48 -23.37 5.13
C LEU A 109 -16.94 -24.41 4.14
N THR A 110 -17.13 -25.69 4.45
CA THR A 110 -17.02 -26.75 3.45
C THR A 110 -18.22 -26.71 2.52
N ASN A 111 -18.16 -27.40 1.38
CA ASN A 111 -19.28 -27.51 0.45
C ASN A 111 -20.52 -28.09 1.15
N ASP A 112 -20.36 -29.21 1.86
CA ASP A 112 -21.46 -29.85 2.61
C ASP A 112 -22.09 -28.91 3.65
N GLN A 113 -21.29 -28.07 4.33
CA GLN A 113 -21.81 -27.09 5.30
C GLN A 113 -22.59 -25.98 4.61
N ARG A 114 -22.11 -25.51 3.45
CA ARG A 114 -22.76 -24.49 2.64
C ARG A 114 -24.11 -24.97 2.11
N ASP A 115 -24.16 -26.20 1.60
CA ASP A 115 -25.39 -26.83 1.08
C ASP A 115 -26.44 -27.07 2.18
N ALA A 116 -26.00 -27.21 3.43
CA ALA A 116 -26.88 -27.39 4.59
C ALA A 116 -27.44 -26.07 5.17
N MET A 117 -27.08 -24.90 4.62
CA MET A 117 -27.56 -23.60 5.10
C MET A 117 -28.11 -22.72 3.97
N SER A 118 -28.87 -21.68 4.31
CA SER A 118 -29.33 -20.72 3.30
C SER A 118 -28.19 -19.81 2.82
N ASP A 119 -28.27 -19.31 1.58
CA ASP A 119 -27.27 -18.41 1.00
C ASP A 119 -26.95 -17.21 1.90
N LYS A 120 -27.98 -16.59 2.49
CA LYS A 120 -27.80 -15.44 3.41
C LYS A 120 -27.05 -15.81 4.69
N GLN A 121 -27.19 -17.04 5.17
CA GLN A 121 -26.44 -17.51 6.33
C GLN A 121 -24.99 -17.79 5.94
N ALA A 122 -24.77 -18.43 4.78
CA ALA A 122 -23.45 -18.69 4.24
C ALA A 122 -22.67 -17.39 4.00
N GLU A 123 -23.28 -16.38 3.37
CA GLU A 123 -22.67 -15.07 3.14
C GLU A 123 -22.25 -14.38 4.44
N ARG A 124 -23.11 -14.38 5.46
CA ARG A 124 -22.80 -13.79 6.77
C ARG A 124 -21.69 -14.54 7.49
N TRP A 125 -21.65 -15.86 7.33
CA TRP A 125 -20.60 -16.70 7.89
C TRP A 125 -19.26 -16.43 7.20
N ASP A 126 -19.24 -16.43 5.88
CA ASP A 126 -18.05 -16.15 5.08
C ASP A 126 -17.51 -14.74 5.34
N ALA A 127 -18.37 -13.73 5.50
CA ALA A 127 -17.96 -12.39 5.86
C ALA A 127 -17.18 -12.36 7.20
N LYS A 128 -17.66 -13.11 8.21
CA LYS A 128 -16.96 -13.25 9.48
C LYS A 128 -15.68 -14.07 9.36
N ALA A 129 -15.73 -15.18 8.62
CA ALA A 129 -14.57 -16.04 8.39
C ALA A 129 -13.45 -15.29 7.64
N ARG A 130 -13.80 -14.38 6.72
CA ARG A 130 -12.89 -13.52 5.95
C ARG A 130 -12.38 -12.30 6.71
N SER A 131 -13.03 -11.87 7.79
CA SER A 131 -12.59 -10.71 8.57
C SER A 131 -11.14 -10.81 9.02
N GLY A 132 -10.38 -9.70 8.99
CA GLY A 132 -9.06 -9.62 9.61
C GLY A 132 -8.00 -10.54 9.00
N MET A 133 -8.13 -10.95 7.73
CA MET A 133 -7.14 -11.77 7.03
C MET A 133 -5.77 -11.09 6.89
N LEU A 134 -5.78 -9.76 6.81
CA LEU A 134 -4.59 -8.92 6.74
C LEU A 134 -4.34 -8.15 8.04
N LYS A 135 -5.03 -8.53 9.13
CA LYS A 135 -4.84 -7.91 10.43
C LYS A 135 -3.37 -8.03 10.84
N ASN A 136 -2.78 -6.92 11.30
CA ASN A 136 -1.38 -6.88 11.69
C ASN A 136 -0.41 -7.33 10.58
N ASP A 137 -0.76 -7.21 9.30
CA ASP A 137 0.19 -7.47 8.23
C ASP A 137 1.39 -6.52 8.36
N SER A 138 2.61 -7.08 8.43
CA SER A 138 3.83 -6.30 8.62
C SER A 138 4.26 -5.57 7.36
N MET A 139 3.98 -6.15 6.19
CA MET A 139 4.35 -5.55 4.91
C MET A 139 3.49 -4.32 4.63
N LEU A 140 2.17 -4.43 4.79
CA LEU A 140 1.27 -3.29 4.59
C LEU A 140 1.52 -2.15 5.58
N ARG A 141 1.88 -2.48 6.83
CA ARG A 141 2.33 -1.49 7.82
C ARG A 141 3.66 -0.84 7.44
N GLY A 142 4.59 -1.63 6.90
CA GLY A 142 5.87 -1.15 6.39
C GLY A 142 5.68 -0.11 5.29
N ILE A 143 4.86 -0.42 4.28
CA ILE A 143 4.55 0.48 3.16
C ILE A 143 4.05 1.83 3.66
N LEU A 144 3.05 1.85 4.54
CA LEU A 144 2.52 3.12 5.07
C LEU A 144 3.58 3.92 5.84
N THR A 145 4.43 3.24 6.60
CA THR A 145 5.48 3.87 7.40
C THR A 145 6.55 4.50 6.50
N GLU A 146 7.02 3.75 5.50
CA GLU A 146 8.03 4.20 4.54
C GLU A 146 7.49 5.37 3.73
N MET A 147 6.30 5.25 3.15
CA MET A 147 5.69 6.34 2.38
C MET A 147 5.52 7.62 3.20
N ARG A 148 5.05 7.52 4.45
CA ARG A 148 4.92 8.68 5.33
C ARG A 148 6.28 9.31 5.66
N SER A 149 7.30 8.48 5.85
CA SER A 149 8.67 8.96 6.08
C SER A 149 9.18 9.75 4.88
N GLU A 150 9.06 9.19 3.68
CA GLU A 150 9.54 9.81 2.44
C GLU A 150 8.91 11.18 2.17
N LEU A 151 7.61 11.31 2.40
CA LEU A 151 6.87 12.57 2.23
C LEU A 151 7.25 13.65 3.26
N SER A 152 7.90 13.26 4.36
CA SER A 152 8.28 14.17 5.45
C SER A 152 9.74 14.60 5.39
N ILE A 153 10.58 13.95 4.57
CA ILE A 153 12.00 14.27 4.44
C ILE A 153 12.16 15.57 3.62
N PRO A 154 12.81 16.63 4.16
CA PRO A 154 13.14 17.82 3.41
C PRO A 154 14.08 17.53 2.23
N LEU A 155 13.93 18.27 1.14
CA LEU A 155 14.77 18.15 -0.05
C LEU A 155 16.15 18.80 0.17
N ALA A 156 17.15 17.98 0.43
CA ALA A 156 18.53 18.42 0.56
C ALA A 156 19.04 19.07 -0.73
N GLY A 157 19.68 20.23 -0.57
CA GLY A 157 20.24 21.00 -1.68
C GLY A 157 19.21 21.70 -2.56
N ALA A 158 17.96 21.86 -2.11
CA ALA A 158 16.99 22.72 -2.79
C ALA A 158 17.55 24.14 -3.02
N THR A 159 17.22 24.74 -4.16
CA THR A 159 17.66 26.11 -4.49
C THR A 159 17.11 27.14 -3.50
N ASN A 160 15.90 26.90 -3.01
CA ASN A 160 15.23 27.71 -2.01
C ASN A 160 14.75 26.81 -0.86
N THR A 161 15.28 27.02 0.34
CA THR A 161 14.94 26.22 1.53
C THR A 161 13.53 26.48 2.05
N ASN A 162 12.82 27.49 1.54
CA ASN A 162 11.40 27.71 1.84
C ASN A 162 10.47 26.88 0.92
N PHE A 163 11.03 26.00 0.09
CA PHE A 163 10.32 25.10 -0.83
C PHE A 163 10.97 23.70 -0.83
N ASP A 164 11.55 23.28 0.29
CA ASP A 164 12.17 21.97 0.45
C ASP A 164 11.23 20.92 1.06
N THR A 165 10.04 21.31 1.54
CA THR A 165 9.01 20.39 2.06
C THR A 165 7.64 20.56 1.40
N LEU A 166 6.82 19.50 1.45
CA LEU A 166 5.43 19.54 1.01
C LEU A 166 4.58 20.58 1.78
N SER A 167 4.88 20.79 3.05
CA SER A 167 4.11 21.70 3.92
C SER A 167 4.20 23.15 3.44
N GLU A 168 5.33 23.52 2.83
CA GLU A 168 5.58 24.85 2.30
C GLU A 168 4.76 25.17 1.07
N ILE A 169 4.37 24.15 0.30
CA ILE A 169 3.48 24.27 -0.86
C ILE A 169 2.01 23.95 -0.53
N GLY A 170 1.67 23.78 0.76
CA GLY A 170 0.29 23.55 1.20
C GLY A 170 -0.13 22.09 1.27
N ILE A 171 0.80 21.13 1.24
CA ILE A 171 0.50 19.71 1.43
C ILE A 171 1.05 19.28 2.79
N SER A 172 0.16 19.03 3.74
CA SER A 172 0.55 18.74 5.13
C SER A 172 0.11 17.34 5.54
N VAL A 173 1.00 16.61 6.19
CA VAL A 173 0.66 15.36 6.88
C VAL A 173 -0.09 15.73 8.16
N LYS A 174 -1.31 15.22 8.36
CA LYS A 174 -1.99 15.41 9.64
C LYS A 174 -1.22 14.71 10.76
N GLY A 175 -0.91 15.48 11.80
CA GLY A 175 0.00 15.08 12.88
C GLY A 175 -0.60 14.19 13.96
N SER A 176 -1.92 13.99 14.03
CA SER A 176 -2.49 13.13 15.06
C SER A 176 -2.26 11.66 14.71
N TYR A 177 -1.83 10.88 15.72
CA TYR A 177 -1.73 9.42 15.65
C TYR A 177 -3.06 8.76 15.23
N GLN A 178 -4.17 9.48 15.38
CA GLN A 178 -5.54 9.06 15.08
C GLN A 178 -5.95 9.28 13.61
N GLU A 179 -5.27 10.16 12.87
CA GLU A 179 -5.57 10.45 11.46
C GLU A 179 -4.76 9.56 10.50
N ASN A 180 -4.05 8.56 11.03
CA ASN A 180 -3.43 7.46 10.30
C ASN A 180 -2.50 7.88 9.14
N GLY A 181 -1.89 9.07 9.22
CA GLY A 181 -0.92 9.54 8.24
C GLY A 181 -1.48 10.21 6.99
N LYS A 182 -2.79 10.51 6.94
CA LYS A 182 -3.41 11.22 5.80
C LYS A 182 -2.75 12.57 5.49
N LEU A 183 -2.81 12.93 4.21
CA LEU A 183 -2.43 14.23 3.68
C LEU A 183 -3.64 15.18 3.64
N THR A 184 -3.35 16.46 3.86
CA THR A 184 -4.26 17.59 3.64
C THR A 184 -3.69 18.51 2.59
N LEU A 185 -4.55 19.05 1.74
CA LEU A 185 -4.17 19.94 0.65
C LEU A 185 -4.85 21.31 0.82
N ASP A 186 -4.04 22.34 0.94
CA ASP A 186 -4.43 23.75 0.79
C ASP A 186 -4.21 24.16 -0.67
N GLU A 187 -5.27 24.07 -1.47
CA GLU A 187 -5.23 24.42 -2.90
C GLU A 187 -4.88 25.90 -3.13
N SER A 188 -5.21 26.79 -2.19
CA SER A 188 -4.91 28.22 -2.33
C SER A 188 -3.42 28.48 -2.15
N LYS A 189 -2.80 27.86 -1.13
CA LYS A 189 -1.36 27.94 -0.90
C LYS A 189 -0.58 27.26 -2.03
N LEU A 190 -1.07 26.13 -2.54
CA LEU A 190 -0.46 25.45 -3.68
C LEU A 190 -0.54 26.30 -4.96
N CYS A 191 -1.69 26.91 -5.24
CA CYS A 191 -1.86 27.82 -6.37
C CYS A 191 -0.88 29.01 -6.28
N ALA A 192 -0.75 29.62 -5.11
CA ALA A 192 0.19 30.71 -4.88
C ALA A 192 1.66 30.28 -5.10
N ALA A 193 2.02 29.09 -4.61
CA ALA A 193 3.35 28.51 -4.79
C ALA A 193 3.68 28.29 -6.27
N ILE A 194 2.78 27.69 -7.04
CA ILE A 194 2.98 27.41 -8.49
C ILE A 194 3.07 28.72 -9.29
N LYS A 195 2.22 29.71 -8.98
CA LYS A 195 2.23 31.00 -9.69
C LYS A 195 3.51 31.81 -9.45
N SER A 196 4.03 31.77 -8.23
CA SER A 196 5.14 32.63 -7.81
C SER A 196 6.50 31.95 -8.01
N ASN A 197 6.59 30.64 -7.80
CA ASN A 197 7.83 29.88 -7.74
C ASN A 197 7.68 28.51 -8.45
N PRO A 198 7.33 28.48 -9.76
CA PRO A 198 7.10 27.22 -10.46
C PRO A 198 8.36 26.35 -10.57
N ALA A 199 9.55 26.97 -10.60
CA ALA A 199 10.82 26.24 -10.70
C ALA A 199 11.15 25.48 -9.40
N GLU A 200 10.84 26.07 -8.26
CA GLU A 200 11.03 25.52 -6.91
C GLU A 200 10.03 24.39 -6.66
N VAL A 201 8.76 24.58 -7.04
CA VAL A 201 7.77 23.50 -6.98
C VAL A 201 8.19 22.33 -7.88
N LYS A 202 8.66 22.60 -9.10
CA LYS A 202 9.21 21.54 -9.98
C LYS A 202 10.36 20.81 -9.30
N GLU A 203 11.35 21.55 -8.79
CA GLU A 203 12.52 20.97 -8.14
C GLU A 203 12.12 20.04 -6.98
N LEU A 204 11.16 20.44 -6.14
CA LEU A 204 10.66 19.66 -5.02
C LEU A 204 10.23 18.24 -5.43
N PHE A 205 9.55 18.12 -6.57
CA PHE A 205 9.06 16.83 -7.06
C PHE A 205 10.06 16.07 -7.94
N THR A 206 10.87 16.77 -8.73
CA THR A 206 11.62 16.16 -9.84
C THR A 206 13.13 16.17 -9.68
N LYS A 207 13.69 16.74 -8.61
CA LYS A 207 15.16 16.83 -8.44
C LYS A 207 15.80 15.45 -8.59
N ALA A 208 16.79 15.36 -9.47
CA ALA A 208 17.60 14.17 -9.63
C ALA A 208 18.66 14.14 -8.52
N GLY A 209 18.50 13.22 -7.58
CA GLY A 209 19.46 12.98 -6.50
C GLY A 209 20.05 11.57 -6.58
N THR A 210 21.15 11.37 -5.86
CA THR A 210 21.75 10.05 -5.60
C THR A 210 21.51 9.58 -4.16
N THR A 211 21.05 10.47 -3.28
CA THR A 211 20.62 10.18 -1.90
C THR A 211 19.11 10.37 -1.79
N THR A 212 18.48 9.74 -0.79
CA THR A 212 17.03 9.86 -0.54
C THR A 212 16.60 11.31 -0.36
N ASP A 213 17.29 12.04 0.51
CA ASP A 213 17.02 13.45 0.81
C ASP A 213 17.38 14.40 -0.34
N GLY A 214 18.32 14.05 -1.21
CA GLY A 214 18.66 14.82 -2.41
C GLY A 214 17.75 14.54 -3.62
N THR A 215 16.82 13.59 -3.50
CA THR A 215 15.94 13.14 -4.58
C THR A 215 14.54 13.76 -4.44
N GLY A 216 13.94 14.14 -5.58
CA GLY A 216 12.59 14.68 -5.62
C GLY A 216 11.53 13.73 -5.07
N ILE A 217 10.46 14.29 -4.49
CA ILE A 217 9.44 13.53 -3.75
C ILE A 217 8.74 12.49 -4.63
N ALA A 218 8.45 12.84 -5.88
CA ALA A 218 7.76 11.91 -6.79
C ALA A 218 8.61 10.65 -7.01
N LYS A 219 9.92 10.81 -7.21
CA LYS A 219 10.83 9.68 -7.38
C LYS A 219 10.94 8.84 -6.10
N ARG A 220 11.09 9.47 -4.93
CA ARG A 220 11.10 8.74 -3.64
C ARG A 220 9.88 7.86 -3.45
N VAL A 221 8.69 8.42 -3.67
CA VAL A 221 7.42 7.68 -3.55
C VAL A 221 7.35 6.52 -4.54
N LEU A 222 7.75 6.75 -5.79
CA LEU A 222 7.75 5.72 -6.82
C LEU A 222 8.77 4.61 -6.56
N ASP A 223 9.94 4.95 -6.03
CA ASP A 223 10.96 3.96 -5.64
C ASP A 223 10.42 3.08 -4.50
N THR A 224 9.80 3.66 -3.46
CA THR A 224 9.12 2.90 -2.38
C THR A 224 8.03 1.98 -2.93
N LEU A 225 7.16 2.49 -3.81
CA LEU A 225 6.07 1.70 -4.38
C LEU A 225 6.56 0.61 -5.34
N GLY A 226 7.58 0.91 -6.13
CA GLY A 226 8.21 -0.02 -7.06
C GLY A 226 8.89 -1.19 -6.34
N ASP A 227 9.69 -0.90 -5.31
CA ASP A 227 10.31 -1.93 -4.49
C ASP A 227 9.28 -2.83 -3.79
N CYS A 228 8.10 -2.28 -3.48
CA CYS A 228 7.00 -3.02 -2.87
C CYS A 228 6.04 -3.70 -3.88
N GLU A 229 6.08 -3.39 -5.18
CA GLU A 229 5.30 -4.07 -6.24
C GLU A 229 5.91 -5.43 -6.65
N PHE A 230 7.24 -5.58 -6.55
CA PHE A 230 7.95 -6.79 -7.00
C PHE A 230 7.93 -8.06 -6.11
N PRO A 231 7.61 -8.06 -4.79
CA PRO A 231 7.66 -9.28 -3.98
C PRO A 231 6.43 -10.21 -4.10
N PHE A 232 5.34 -9.77 -4.74
CA PHE A 232 4.08 -10.56 -4.78
C PHE A 232 3.97 -11.58 -5.92
N ARG A 233 4.98 -11.67 -6.80
CA ARG A 233 5.17 -12.83 -7.67
C ARG A 233 6.23 -13.74 -7.04
N ALA A 234 5.75 -14.74 -6.29
CA ALA A 234 6.51 -15.84 -5.69
C ALA A 234 7.39 -15.51 -4.47
N GLY A 235 6.80 -15.59 -3.27
CA GLY A 235 7.48 -16.08 -2.08
C GLY A 235 8.72 -15.31 -1.58
N HIS A 236 8.84 -14.02 -1.87
CA HIS A 236 9.97 -13.20 -1.41
C HIS A 236 9.62 -12.33 -0.20
N PRO A 237 10.56 -12.19 0.76
CA PRO A 237 10.33 -11.45 1.99
C PRO A 237 10.17 -9.95 1.69
N ALA A 238 9.47 -9.30 2.62
CA ALA A 238 9.07 -7.90 2.69
C ALA A 238 9.93 -6.88 1.91
N CYS A 239 9.25 -5.81 1.49
CA CYS A 239 9.84 -4.59 0.94
C CYS A 239 11.16 -4.29 1.68
N PRO A 240 12.32 -4.33 1.01
CA PRO A 240 13.58 -4.08 1.67
C PRO A 240 13.53 -2.65 2.19
N SER A 241 13.64 -2.45 3.51
CA SER A 241 13.80 -1.11 4.07
C SER A 241 14.89 -0.41 3.28
N VAL A 242 14.60 0.75 2.69
CA VAL A 242 15.49 1.45 1.75
C VAL A 242 16.90 1.67 2.33
N HIS A 243 17.03 1.71 3.66
CA HIS A 243 18.31 1.74 4.40
C HIS A 243 19.20 0.49 4.28
N ALA A 244 18.70 -0.65 3.81
CA ALA A 244 19.49 -1.87 3.64
C ALA A 244 20.30 -1.88 2.33
N SER A 245 19.92 -1.04 1.35
CA SER A 245 20.62 -0.96 0.05
C SER A 245 21.94 -0.19 0.15
N GLU A 246 22.10 0.70 1.14
CA GLU A 246 23.30 1.53 1.33
C GLU A 246 24.55 0.73 1.70
N ASN A 247 24.40 -0.49 2.23
CA ASN A 247 25.56 -1.30 2.64
C ASN A 247 26.11 -2.22 1.54
N LYS A 248 25.37 -2.49 0.46
CA LYS A 248 25.87 -3.34 -0.65
C LYS A 248 26.88 -2.61 -1.54
N GLY A 249 26.74 -1.29 -1.71
CA GLY A 249 27.71 -0.46 -2.43
C GLY A 249 29.05 -0.27 -1.70
N ARG A 250 29.05 -0.38 -0.36
CA ARG A 250 30.24 -0.13 0.46
C ARG A 250 31.13 -1.35 0.70
N LEU A 251 30.61 -2.57 0.51
CA LEU A 251 31.39 -3.81 0.59
C LEU A 251 32.23 -4.03 -0.68
N HIS A 252 31.69 -3.77 -1.87
CA HIS A 252 32.44 -3.96 -3.12
C HIS A 252 33.53 -2.89 -3.38
N ALA A 253 33.46 -1.73 -2.71
CA ALA A 253 34.50 -0.70 -2.80
C ALA A 253 35.71 -0.98 -1.89
N LYS A 254 35.56 -1.81 -0.85
CA LYS A 254 36.66 -2.10 0.10
C LYS A 254 37.56 -3.28 -0.30
N GLU A 255 37.15 -4.10 -1.28
CA GLU A 255 37.97 -5.21 -1.81
C GLU A 255 38.76 -4.86 -3.09
N ARG A 256 38.73 -3.61 -3.55
CA ARG A 256 39.51 -3.15 -4.72
C ARG A 256 40.72 -2.25 -4.40
N ILE A 257 41.11 -2.13 -3.12
CA ILE A 257 42.31 -1.37 -2.69
C ILE A 257 43.32 -2.27 -1.94
N ARG A 258 43.32 -3.57 -2.20
CA ARG A 258 44.46 -4.45 -1.89
C ARG A 258 44.75 -5.33 -3.09
N LEU A 259 45.60 -4.81 -3.98
CA LEU A 259 46.68 -5.48 -4.70
C LEU A 259 47.50 -4.40 -5.42
#